data_AF-A0A7Y4UAX0-F1
#
_entry.id   AF-A0A7Y4UAX0-F1
#
_cell.length_a   1.000
_cell.length_b   1.000
_cell.length_c   1.000
_cell.angle_alpha   90.00
_cell.angle_beta   90.00
_cell.angle_gamma   90.00
#
_symmetry.space_group_name_H-M   'P 1'
#
loop_
_entity.id
_entity.type
_entity.pdbx_description
1 polymer ?
#
loop_
_entity_poly.entity_id
_entity_poly.type
_entity_poly.pdbx_seq_one_letter_code
_entity_poly.pdbx_strand_id
1 'polypeptide(L)'
;MAVQVINSSSIPVITALSPGNAVAGGQGFTLIVTGAHFTNNSTVQWGSANRSTTFVNDSILTASISASDIATPVPININVINPSSGGTSNAVNFTVASTSALRIDSLSQRAGRTSGGQQIRLTGAFANLSAVMLGGVSASWGYSNGTSEITVTTPSNNVGAITIDLTPTSGNAYFKNNAFAYLPTVFTDDSLTVGVTTMKAQHIIELRQAVDALRVVAGLAPAPWTDPVLWPQDTSIKAIHIIELRTYLENVVALLGYSASSYTDPGLSGGFVIKRIHIEELRQRIRALAG
;
A
#
# COMPACT_ATOMS: atom_id res chain seq x y z
N MET A 1 17.70 -65.48 -40.40
CA MET A 1 16.63 -64.56 -39.97
C MET A 1 17.13 -63.83 -38.74
N ALA A 2 17.44 -62.53 -38.85
CA ALA A 2 17.77 -61.73 -37.68
C ALA A 2 16.45 -61.41 -36.96
N VAL A 3 16.35 -61.76 -35.69
CA VAL A 3 15.24 -61.37 -34.82
C VAL A 3 15.35 -59.86 -34.62
N GLN A 4 14.42 -59.12 -35.21
CA GLN A 4 14.29 -57.69 -34.95
C GLN A 4 13.76 -57.55 -33.51
N VAL A 5 14.63 -57.15 -32.59
CA VAL A 5 14.23 -56.76 -31.23
C VAL A 5 13.35 -55.51 -31.40
N ILE A 6 12.03 -55.68 -31.27
CA ILE A 6 11.13 -54.57 -31.07
C ILE A 6 11.38 -54.04 -29.66
N ASN A 7 12.32 -53.09 -29.52
CA ASN A 7 12.36 -52.26 -28.32
C ASN A 7 11.01 -51.53 -28.26
N SER A 8 10.11 -52.02 -27.41
CA SER A 8 8.85 -51.36 -27.11
C SER A 8 9.18 -50.00 -26.50
N SER A 9 9.19 -48.97 -27.35
CA SER A 9 9.30 -47.60 -26.92
C SER A 9 8.03 -47.26 -26.14
N SER A 10 8.12 -47.32 -24.81
CA SER A 10 7.01 -47.00 -23.93
C SER A 10 6.85 -45.49 -23.87
N ILE A 11 5.70 -45.02 -24.37
CA ILE A 11 5.32 -43.60 -24.32
C ILE A 11 5.33 -43.14 -22.85
N PRO A 12 6.03 -42.04 -22.51
CA PRO A 12 6.05 -41.55 -21.13
C PRO A 12 4.64 -41.16 -20.68
N VAL A 13 4.34 -41.33 -19.40
CA VAL A 13 3.04 -40.92 -18.83
C VAL A 13 3.29 -40.03 -17.63
N ILE A 14 2.56 -38.92 -17.53
CA ILE A 14 2.57 -38.06 -16.34
C ILE A 14 1.32 -38.35 -15.52
N THR A 15 1.50 -38.63 -14.23
CA THR A 15 0.41 -38.85 -13.27
C THR A 15 0.23 -37.69 -12.31
N ALA A 16 1.30 -36.95 -11.97
CA ALA A 16 1.23 -35.80 -11.08
C ALA A 16 2.35 -34.77 -11.31
N LEU A 17 2.07 -33.53 -10.94
CA LEU A 17 3.01 -32.41 -10.88
C LEU A 17 3.10 -31.90 -9.43
N SER A 18 4.31 -31.64 -8.96
CA SER A 18 4.54 -31.00 -7.66
C SER A 18 5.64 -29.95 -7.75
N PRO A 19 5.34 -28.65 -7.57
CA PRO A 19 4.00 -28.08 -7.41
C PRO A 19 3.15 -28.24 -8.68
N GLY A 20 1.83 -28.14 -8.56
CA GLY A 20 0.89 -28.14 -9.72
C GLY A 20 0.46 -26.74 -10.17
N ASN A 21 0.89 -25.69 -9.46
CA ASN A 21 0.60 -24.30 -9.75
C ASN A 21 1.71 -23.37 -9.25
N ALA A 22 1.74 -22.15 -9.78
CA ALA A 22 2.56 -21.05 -9.31
C ALA A 22 1.81 -19.72 -9.48
N VAL A 23 2.27 -18.68 -8.81
CA VAL A 23 1.73 -17.32 -8.94
C VAL A 23 2.56 -16.53 -9.95
N ALA A 24 1.88 -15.75 -10.80
CA ALA A 24 2.55 -14.94 -11.80
C ALA A 24 3.55 -13.93 -11.17
N GLY A 25 4.77 -13.89 -11.69
CA GLY A 25 5.86 -13.04 -11.16
C GLY A 25 6.54 -13.58 -9.90
N GLY A 26 6.27 -14.83 -9.51
CA GLY A 26 6.94 -15.50 -8.40
C GLY A 26 8.41 -15.86 -8.69
N GLN A 27 9.08 -16.45 -7.70
CA GLN A 27 10.44 -16.97 -7.87
C GLN A 27 10.43 -18.27 -8.70
N GLY A 28 11.56 -18.55 -9.35
CA GLY A 28 11.77 -19.86 -9.98
C GLY A 28 11.77 -21.00 -8.97
N PHE A 29 11.44 -22.20 -9.42
CA PHE A 29 11.29 -23.38 -8.57
C PHE A 29 11.67 -24.66 -9.32
N THR A 30 11.88 -25.75 -8.58
CA THR A 30 12.05 -27.09 -9.15
C THR A 30 10.70 -27.78 -9.24
N LEU A 31 10.28 -28.11 -10.46
CA LEU A 31 9.11 -28.91 -10.73
C LEU A 31 9.48 -30.40 -10.64
N ILE A 32 8.75 -31.15 -9.82
CA ILE A 32 8.80 -32.62 -9.78
C ILE A 32 7.66 -33.15 -10.66
N VAL A 33 8.01 -33.95 -11.65
CA VAL A 33 7.09 -34.64 -12.55
C VAL A 33 7.10 -36.12 -12.17
N THR A 34 5.95 -36.61 -11.69
CA THR A 34 5.76 -38.03 -11.34
C THR A 34 4.99 -38.72 -12.46
N GLY A 35 5.41 -39.94 -12.79
CA GLY A 35 4.89 -40.64 -13.94
C GLY A 35 5.45 -42.05 -14.10
N ALA A 36 5.56 -42.49 -15.35
CA ALA A 36 6.15 -43.77 -15.72
C ALA A 36 6.86 -43.65 -17.07
N HIS A 37 7.77 -44.59 -17.33
CA HIS A 37 8.49 -44.75 -18.59
C HIS A 37 9.39 -43.57 -18.96
N PHE A 38 9.89 -42.82 -17.98
CA PHE A 38 10.92 -41.82 -18.20
C PHE A 38 12.26 -42.49 -18.49
N THR A 39 13.11 -41.79 -19.24
CA THR A 39 14.45 -42.22 -19.62
C THR A 39 15.46 -41.14 -19.24
N ASN A 40 16.75 -41.50 -19.21
CA ASN A 40 17.81 -40.59 -18.77
C ASN A 40 17.85 -39.24 -19.52
N ASN A 41 17.36 -39.19 -20.75
CA ASN A 41 17.39 -38.01 -21.61
C ASN A 41 15.97 -37.45 -21.88
N SER A 42 14.98 -37.83 -21.07
CA SER A 42 13.63 -37.29 -21.13
C SER A 42 13.64 -35.80 -20.81
N THR A 43 12.92 -35.00 -21.60
CA THR A 43 12.83 -33.54 -21.45
C THR A 43 11.43 -33.14 -21.03
N VAL A 44 11.30 -32.21 -20.08
CA VAL A 44 10.01 -31.59 -19.73
C VAL A 44 9.76 -30.44 -20.69
N GLN A 45 8.61 -30.47 -21.36
CA GLN A 45 8.14 -29.39 -22.22
C GLN A 45 7.15 -28.52 -21.43
N TRP A 46 7.51 -27.26 -21.22
CA TRP A 46 6.70 -26.22 -20.58
C TRP A 46 5.96 -25.43 -21.67
N GLY A 47 4.70 -25.79 -21.93
CA GLY A 47 3.96 -25.32 -23.09
C GLY A 47 4.58 -25.89 -24.37
N SER A 48 5.23 -25.06 -25.17
CA SER A 48 5.98 -25.49 -26.36
C SER A 48 7.50 -25.52 -26.15
N ALA A 49 7.99 -25.02 -25.02
CA ALA A 49 9.42 -24.81 -24.80
C ALA A 49 10.03 -25.90 -23.90
N ASN A 50 11.17 -26.44 -24.31
CA ASN A 50 11.87 -27.48 -23.56
C ASN A 50 12.61 -26.87 -22.34
N ARG A 51 12.58 -27.58 -21.21
CA ARG A 51 13.32 -27.25 -19.99
C ARG A 51 14.31 -28.36 -19.68
N SER A 52 15.48 -27.97 -19.16
CA SER A 52 16.48 -28.93 -18.73
C SER A 52 15.94 -29.77 -17.58
N THR A 53 16.20 -31.07 -17.63
CA THR A 53 15.70 -32.06 -16.67
C THR A 53 16.82 -32.77 -15.97
N THR A 54 16.52 -33.30 -14.78
CA THR A 54 17.33 -34.32 -14.12
C THR A 54 16.49 -35.58 -14.00
N PHE A 55 16.99 -36.67 -14.58
CA PHE A 55 16.40 -38.00 -14.44
C PHE A 55 16.77 -38.57 -13.07
N VAL A 56 15.75 -38.86 -12.26
CA VAL A 56 15.93 -39.50 -10.95
C VAL A 56 15.72 -41.01 -11.10
N ASN A 57 14.60 -41.41 -11.69
CA ASN A 57 14.30 -42.78 -12.09
C ASN A 57 13.21 -42.77 -13.18
N ASP A 58 12.78 -43.96 -13.62
CA ASP A 58 11.77 -44.13 -14.68
C ASP A 58 10.39 -43.55 -14.36
N SER A 59 10.18 -43.10 -13.12
CA SER A 59 8.91 -42.59 -12.62
C SER A 59 9.00 -41.16 -12.09
N ILE A 60 10.21 -40.58 -12.00
CA ILE A 60 10.45 -39.24 -11.45
C ILE A 60 11.47 -38.48 -12.32
N LEU A 61 11.04 -37.32 -12.81
CA LEU A 61 11.87 -36.30 -13.44
C LEU A 61 11.77 -35.00 -12.64
N THR A 62 12.86 -34.25 -12.54
CA THR A 62 12.80 -32.87 -12.07
C THR A 62 13.19 -31.90 -13.18
N ALA A 63 12.57 -30.72 -13.19
CA ALA A 63 12.87 -29.65 -14.15
C ALA A 63 13.00 -28.31 -13.41
N SER A 64 13.94 -27.48 -13.85
CA SER A 64 14.07 -26.12 -13.32
C SER A 64 13.14 -25.17 -14.08
N ILE A 65 12.22 -24.53 -13.37
CA ILE A 65 11.30 -23.52 -13.89
C ILE A 65 11.76 -22.15 -13.41
N SER A 66 12.02 -21.25 -14.35
CA SER A 66 12.53 -19.91 -14.06
C SER A 66 11.41 -18.93 -13.68
N ALA A 67 11.75 -17.80 -13.06
CA ALA A 67 10.78 -16.74 -12.79
C ALA A 67 10.14 -16.19 -14.09
N SER A 68 10.89 -16.17 -15.20
CA SER A 68 10.36 -15.76 -16.51
C SER A 68 9.32 -16.73 -17.09
N ASP A 69 9.37 -18.01 -16.71
CA ASP A 69 8.41 -19.02 -17.18
C ASP A 69 7.02 -18.84 -16.59
N ILE A 70 6.94 -18.12 -15.46
CA ILE A 70 5.72 -17.81 -14.73
C ILE A 70 5.47 -16.30 -14.69
N ALA A 71 5.99 -15.52 -15.66
CA ALA A 71 5.79 -14.07 -15.66
C ALA A 71 4.33 -13.66 -15.90
N THR A 72 3.60 -14.44 -16.70
CA THR A 72 2.23 -14.12 -17.14
C THR A 72 1.25 -15.16 -16.61
N PRO A 73 0.11 -14.75 -16.04
CA PRO A 73 -0.91 -15.70 -15.60
C PRO A 73 -1.57 -16.39 -16.79
N VAL A 74 -1.36 -17.71 -16.89
CA VAL A 74 -1.90 -18.55 -17.96
C VAL A 74 -1.81 -20.03 -17.53
N PRO A 75 -2.78 -20.88 -17.89
CA PRO A 75 -2.59 -22.33 -17.80
C PRO A 75 -1.54 -22.79 -18.83
N ILE A 76 -0.67 -23.70 -18.43
CA ILE A 76 0.42 -24.22 -19.26
C ILE A 76 0.34 -25.74 -19.28
N ASN A 77 0.29 -26.32 -20.47
CA ASN A 77 0.35 -27.77 -20.61
C ASN A 77 1.79 -28.23 -20.40
N ILE A 78 1.96 -29.26 -19.55
CA ILE A 78 3.23 -29.93 -19.31
C ILE A 78 3.20 -31.29 -19.98
N ASN A 79 4.23 -31.56 -20.76
CA ASN A 79 4.48 -32.85 -21.38
C ASN A 79 5.90 -33.31 -21.05
N VAL A 80 6.14 -34.63 -21.11
CA VAL A 80 7.48 -35.22 -21.12
C VAL A 80 7.72 -35.81 -22.49
N ILE A 81 8.88 -35.53 -23.07
CA ILE A 81 9.33 -36.05 -24.36
C ILE A 81 10.52 -36.98 -24.10
N ASN A 82 10.37 -38.25 -24.47
CA ASN A 82 11.49 -39.19 -24.52
C ASN A 82 12.14 -39.09 -25.93
N PRO A 83 13.48 -39.09 -26.05
CA PRO A 83 14.14 -38.95 -27.34
C PRO A 83 13.94 -40.15 -28.28
N SER A 84 14.28 -39.97 -29.55
CA SER A 84 14.56 -41.07 -30.50
C SER A 84 13.48 -42.15 -30.60
N SER A 85 12.21 -41.76 -30.78
CA SER A 85 10.98 -42.61 -30.84
C SER A 85 10.25 -42.86 -29.51
N GLY A 86 10.73 -42.31 -28.40
CA GLY A 86 10.12 -42.37 -27.08
C GLY A 86 8.69 -41.81 -26.95
N GLY A 87 8.30 -40.93 -27.87
CA GLY A 87 6.99 -40.29 -27.87
C GLY A 87 6.84 -39.17 -26.84
N THR A 88 5.69 -38.50 -26.91
CA THR A 88 5.29 -37.42 -26.01
C THR A 88 4.19 -37.93 -25.08
N SER A 89 4.27 -37.59 -23.80
CA SER A 89 3.27 -37.99 -22.81
C SER A 89 1.91 -37.34 -23.03
N ASN A 90 0.92 -37.78 -22.26
CA ASN A 90 -0.27 -36.97 -21.99
C ASN A 90 0.13 -35.58 -21.46
N ALA A 91 -0.72 -34.58 -21.73
CA ALA A 91 -0.57 -33.24 -21.17
C ALA A 91 -1.20 -33.18 -19.77
N VAL A 92 -0.47 -32.60 -18.82
CA VAL A 92 -1.01 -32.23 -17.50
C VAL A 92 -0.95 -30.72 -17.35
N ASN A 93 -2.06 -30.11 -16.94
CA ASN A 93 -2.15 -28.66 -16.81
C ASN A 93 -1.42 -28.19 -15.55
N PHE A 94 -0.50 -27.25 -15.71
CA PHE A 94 0.09 -26.46 -14.65
C PHE A 94 -0.53 -25.06 -14.68
N THR A 95 -1.07 -24.62 -13.55
CA THR A 95 -1.74 -23.30 -13.49
C THR A 95 -0.76 -22.21 -13.05
N VAL A 96 -0.52 -21.20 -13.89
CA VAL A 96 0.07 -19.93 -13.44
C VAL A 96 -1.06 -18.97 -13.10
N ALA A 97 -1.31 -18.78 -11.81
CA ALA A 97 -2.41 -17.96 -11.30
C ALA A 97 -2.08 -16.47 -11.30
N SER A 98 -3.10 -15.63 -11.50
CA SER A 98 -2.97 -14.18 -11.35
C SER A 98 -2.67 -13.78 -9.92
N THR A 99 -1.82 -12.77 -9.74
CA THR A 99 -1.66 -12.08 -8.46
C THR A 99 -2.85 -11.14 -8.24
N SER A 100 -3.55 -11.27 -7.12
CA SER A 100 -4.54 -10.27 -6.72
C SER A 100 -3.83 -8.96 -6.39
N ALA A 101 -4.16 -7.87 -7.10
CA ALA A 101 -3.57 -6.57 -6.83
C ALA A 101 -4.11 -6.00 -5.52
N LEU A 102 -3.20 -5.47 -4.69
CA LEU A 102 -3.55 -4.72 -3.49
C LEU A 102 -4.28 -3.42 -3.88
N ARG A 103 -5.27 -3.02 -3.09
CA ARG A 103 -5.94 -1.72 -3.24
C ARG A 103 -6.52 -1.23 -1.92
N ILE A 104 -6.68 0.09 -1.82
CA ILE A 104 -7.44 0.75 -0.75
C ILE A 104 -8.66 1.44 -1.37
N ASP A 105 -9.85 1.00 -0.98
CA ASP A 105 -11.13 1.55 -1.40
C ASP A 105 -11.56 2.68 -0.46
N SER A 106 -11.42 2.49 0.86
CA SER A 106 -11.78 3.51 1.85
C SER A 106 -10.96 3.44 3.14
N LEU A 107 -11.00 4.55 3.89
CA LEU A 107 -10.42 4.70 5.22
C LEU A 107 -11.51 5.16 6.19
N SER A 108 -11.54 4.61 7.42
CA SER A 108 -12.46 5.07 8.47
C SER A 108 -12.19 6.52 8.89
N GLN A 109 -10.92 6.93 8.84
CA GLN A 109 -10.45 8.27 9.18
C GLN A 109 -9.38 8.68 8.19
N ARG A 110 -9.41 9.96 7.80
CA ARG A 110 -8.44 10.55 6.86
C ARG A 110 -7.45 11.49 7.53
N ALA A 111 -7.53 11.63 8.85
CA ALA A 111 -6.60 12.39 9.66
C ALA A 111 -6.39 11.72 11.01
N GLY A 112 -5.23 11.98 11.63
CA GLY A 112 -4.88 11.47 12.95
C GLY A 112 -3.74 12.24 13.60
N ARG A 113 -3.50 11.95 14.87
CA ARG A 113 -2.45 12.58 15.70
C ARG A 113 -1.03 12.19 15.29
N THR A 114 -0.11 13.17 15.26
CA THR A 114 1.34 13.00 14.99
C THR A 114 2.04 12.02 15.92
N SER A 115 1.55 11.84 17.15
CA SER A 115 2.07 10.85 18.09
C SER A 115 1.83 9.40 17.65
N GLY A 116 0.95 9.17 16.67
CA GLY A 116 0.47 7.83 16.33
C GLY A 116 -0.38 7.20 17.43
N GLY A 117 -0.55 5.88 17.35
CA GLY A 117 -1.28 5.04 18.29
C GLY A 117 -2.79 5.01 18.08
N GLN A 118 -3.30 5.55 16.96
CA GLN A 118 -4.71 5.48 16.61
C GLN A 118 -4.98 4.25 15.75
N GLN A 119 -6.07 3.54 16.00
CA GLN A 119 -6.51 2.46 15.13
C GLN A 119 -7.42 3.01 14.03
N ILE A 120 -7.00 2.83 12.78
CA ILE A 120 -7.78 3.19 11.59
C ILE A 120 -8.10 1.92 10.80
N ARG A 121 -9.28 1.88 10.18
CA ARG A 121 -9.74 0.75 9.37
C ARG A 121 -9.62 1.10 7.89
N LEU A 122 -9.03 0.19 7.13
CA LEU A 122 -8.89 0.31 5.67
C LEU A 122 -9.70 -0.81 5.03
N THR A 123 -10.59 -0.49 4.09
CA THR A 123 -11.29 -1.48 3.27
C THR A 123 -10.68 -1.51 1.87
N GLY A 124 -10.68 -2.67 1.22
CA GLY A 124 -9.97 -2.85 -0.03
C GLY A 124 -9.79 -4.32 -0.44
N ALA A 125 -8.65 -4.59 -1.08
CA ALA A 125 -8.13 -5.95 -1.23
C ALA A 125 -6.71 -5.99 -0.69
N PHE A 126 -6.51 -6.91 0.24
CA PHE A 126 -5.28 -7.06 1.02
C PHE A 126 -4.77 -8.51 0.99
N ALA A 127 -5.19 -9.31 0.00
CA ALA A 127 -4.67 -10.66 -0.15
C ALA A 127 -3.15 -10.61 -0.36
N ASN A 128 -2.41 -11.48 0.33
CA ASN A 128 -0.95 -11.53 0.29
C ASN A 128 -0.23 -10.27 0.81
N LEU A 129 -0.90 -9.41 1.58
CA LEU A 129 -0.25 -8.26 2.21
C LEU A 129 0.82 -8.71 3.21
N SER A 130 2.01 -8.12 3.13
CA SER A 130 3.17 -8.43 3.99
C SER A 130 3.59 -7.25 4.86
N ALA A 131 3.43 -6.01 4.38
CA ALA A 131 3.74 -4.81 5.14
C ALA A 131 2.83 -3.64 4.80
N VAL A 132 2.64 -2.76 5.77
CA VAL A 132 1.95 -1.46 5.64
C VAL A 132 2.88 -0.37 6.16
N MET A 133 3.09 0.67 5.36
CA MET A 133 3.85 1.86 5.75
C MET A 133 2.95 3.10 5.66
N LEU A 134 3.10 4.01 6.63
CA LEU A 134 2.44 5.31 6.65
C LEU A 134 3.51 6.40 6.61
N GLY A 135 3.67 7.06 5.46
CA GLY A 135 4.65 8.11 5.27
C GLY A 135 6.08 7.64 5.51
N GLY A 136 6.43 6.46 4.99
CA GLY A 136 7.76 5.85 5.14
C GLY A 136 8.01 5.16 6.49
N VAL A 137 7.06 5.18 7.43
CA VAL A 137 7.20 4.51 8.74
C VAL A 137 6.36 3.23 8.77
N SER A 138 6.94 2.11 9.19
CA SER A 138 6.23 0.84 9.33
C SER A 138 5.11 0.95 10.38
N ALA A 139 3.93 0.45 10.02
CA ALA A 139 2.75 0.43 10.88
C ALA A 139 2.43 -0.99 11.34
N SER A 140 1.90 -1.13 12.56
CA SER A 140 1.32 -2.39 13.01
C SER A 140 -0.06 -2.56 12.39
N TRP A 141 -0.40 -3.74 11.88
CA TRP A 141 -1.68 -3.99 11.22
C TRP A 141 -2.13 -5.45 11.38
N GLY A 142 -3.41 -5.71 11.12
CA GLY A 142 -3.97 -7.05 11.05
C GLY A 142 -5.29 -7.09 10.30
N TYR A 143 -5.64 -8.26 9.76
CA TYR A 143 -6.94 -8.47 9.11
C TYR A 143 -8.08 -8.37 10.13
N SER A 144 -9.11 -7.59 9.81
CA SER A 144 -10.29 -7.42 10.66
C SER A 144 -11.57 -7.97 10.02
N ASN A 145 -11.56 -8.24 8.72
CA ASN A 145 -12.63 -8.97 8.03
C ASN A 145 -12.09 -9.66 6.77
N GLY A 146 -11.62 -10.91 6.92
CA GLY A 146 -10.97 -11.64 5.84
C GLY A 146 -9.83 -10.83 5.20
N THR A 147 -9.64 -10.95 3.88
CA THR A 147 -8.64 -10.15 3.14
C THR A 147 -9.22 -8.88 2.52
N SER A 148 -10.46 -8.51 2.83
CA SER A 148 -11.09 -7.28 2.31
C SER A 148 -10.90 -6.08 3.24
N GLU A 149 -10.29 -6.30 4.40
CA GLU A 149 -10.17 -5.27 5.41
C GLU A 149 -9.03 -5.50 6.39
N ILE A 150 -8.37 -4.40 6.74
CA ILE A 150 -7.33 -4.38 7.78
C ILE A 150 -7.58 -3.26 8.77
N THR A 151 -7.18 -3.50 10.03
CA THR A 151 -7.02 -2.47 11.05
C THR A 151 -5.54 -2.15 11.16
N VAL A 152 -5.19 -0.86 11.08
CA VAL A 152 -3.83 -0.35 11.15
C VAL A 152 -3.70 0.55 12.38
N THR A 153 -2.65 0.35 13.17
CA THR A 153 -2.26 1.28 14.24
C THR A 153 -1.27 2.27 13.67
N THR A 154 -1.63 3.56 13.66
CA THR A 154 -0.81 4.63 13.09
C THR A 154 0.53 4.74 13.84
N PRO A 155 1.67 4.75 13.16
CA PRO A 155 2.95 5.09 13.79
C PRO A 155 3.03 6.59 14.12
N SER A 156 4.02 6.99 14.90
CA SER A 156 4.35 8.42 15.05
C SER A 156 4.90 8.95 13.72
N ASN A 157 4.47 10.15 13.32
CA ASN A 157 4.98 10.82 12.12
C ASN A 157 4.88 12.35 12.28
N ASN A 158 5.55 13.09 11.40
CA ASN A 158 5.54 14.54 11.37
C ASN A 158 4.21 15.07 10.82
N VAL A 159 3.89 16.33 11.11
CA VAL A 159 2.70 17.00 10.54
C VAL A 159 2.80 16.98 9.01
N GLY A 160 1.75 16.54 8.33
CA GLY A 160 1.73 16.47 6.86
C GLY A 160 0.78 15.42 6.30
N ALA A 161 0.48 15.55 5.01
CA ALA A 161 -0.19 14.50 4.24
C ALA A 161 0.83 13.43 3.85
N ILE A 162 0.44 12.16 3.95
CA ILE A 162 1.31 11.03 3.66
C ILE A 162 0.69 10.06 2.64
N THR A 163 1.57 9.27 2.03
CA THR A 163 1.20 8.09 1.24
C THR A 163 1.09 6.88 2.16
N ILE A 164 0.08 6.05 1.92
CA ILE A 164 0.01 4.70 2.49
C ILE A 164 0.54 3.72 1.45
N ASP A 165 1.53 2.94 1.86
CA ASP A 165 2.21 1.97 1.01
C ASP A 165 1.84 0.57 1.49
N LEU A 166 1.42 -0.28 0.56
CA LEU A 166 1.09 -1.67 0.81
C LEU A 166 2.07 -2.56 0.04
N THR A 167 2.82 -3.39 0.76
CA THR A 167 3.77 -4.33 0.16
C THR A 167 3.15 -5.74 0.18
N PRO A 168 3.04 -6.44 -0.95
CA PRO A 168 2.62 -7.84 -0.96
C PRO A 168 3.79 -8.79 -0.68
N THR A 169 3.51 -10.08 -0.47
CA THR A 169 4.52 -11.15 -0.48
C THR A 169 5.00 -11.50 -1.90
N SER A 170 4.21 -11.15 -2.92
CA SER A 170 4.52 -11.34 -4.35
C SER A 170 3.82 -10.29 -5.21
N GLY A 171 4.44 -9.89 -6.31
CA GLY A 171 3.89 -8.87 -7.21
C GLY A 171 4.26 -7.44 -6.80
N ASN A 172 3.50 -6.46 -7.30
CA ASN A 172 3.84 -5.05 -7.16
C ASN A 172 3.23 -4.42 -5.90
N ALA A 173 3.99 -3.52 -5.26
CA ALA A 173 3.48 -2.67 -4.20
C ALA A 173 2.37 -1.73 -4.69
N TYR A 174 1.47 -1.38 -3.78
CA TYR A 174 0.41 -0.40 -4.03
C TYR A 174 0.66 0.85 -3.21
N PHE A 175 0.43 2.02 -3.81
CA PHE A 175 0.65 3.33 -3.19
C PHE A 175 -0.65 4.14 -3.25
N LYS A 176 -1.16 4.55 -2.09
CA LYS A 176 -2.25 5.53 -2.00
C LYS A 176 -1.67 6.88 -1.60
N ASN A 177 -1.42 7.73 -2.59
CA ASN A 177 -0.94 9.09 -2.36
C ASN A 177 -1.99 9.93 -1.63
N ASN A 178 -1.53 10.85 -0.79
CA ASN A 178 -2.37 11.80 -0.05
C ASN A 178 -3.51 11.11 0.72
N ALA A 179 -3.23 9.94 1.30
CA ALA A 179 -4.26 9.10 1.90
C ALA A 179 -4.69 9.56 3.29
N PHE A 180 -3.75 10.15 4.05
CA PHE A 180 -3.93 10.44 5.46
C PHE A 180 -3.13 11.68 5.88
N ALA A 181 -3.69 12.49 6.78
CA ALA A 181 -3.02 13.67 7.34
C ALA A 181 -2.64 13.42 8.80
N TYR A 182 -1.35 13.58 9.12
CA TYR A 182 -0.90 13.70 10.50
C TYR A 182 -1.04 15.15 10.96
N LEU A 183 -1.75 15.35 12.06
CA LEU A 183 -2.08 16.64 12.65
C LEU A 183 -1.48 16.78 14.04
N PRO A 184 -0.98 17.99 14.40
CA PRO A 184 -0.44 18.23 15.72
C PRO A 184 -1.56 18.26 16.77
N THR A 185 -1.34 17.58 17.89
CA THR A 185 -2.17 17.73 19.09
C THR A 185 -1.52 18.61 20.14
N VAL A 186 -0.20 18.76 20.06
CA VAL A 186 0.63 19.65 20.88
C VAL A 186 1.18 20.75 20.00
N PHE A 187 1.02 21.99 20.42
CA PHE A 187 1.51 23.18 19.72
C PHE A 187 2.57 23.91 20.55
N THR A 188 3.36 24.77 19.90
CA THR A 188 4.25 25.68 20.63
C THR A 188 3.43 26.60 21.54
N ASP A 189 3.83 26.76 22.79
CA ASP A 189 3.04 27.46 23.82
C ASP A 189 1.61 26.87 23.91
N ASP A 190 1.50 25.57 24.17
CA ASP A 190 0.24 24.82 24.10
C ASP A 190 -0.86 25.44 25.00
N SER A 191 -0.46 26.00 26.14
CA SER A 191 -1.31 26.80 27.02
C SER A 191 -1.12 28.30 26.76
N LEU A 192 -2.13 28.92 26.15
CA LEU A 192 -2.16 30.37 25.93
C LEU A 192 -2.77 31.08 27.15
N THR A 193 -1.94 31.78 27.93
CA THR A 193 -2.39 32.52 29.13
C THR A 193 -2.28 34.03 28.90
N VAL A 194 -3.37 34.75 29.15
CA VAL A 194 -3.43 36.22 28.97
C VAL A 194 -2.40 36.89 29.86
N GLY A 195 -1.58 37.79 29.29
CA GLY A 195 -0.53 38.50 30.02
C GLY A 195 0.76 37.70 30.25
N VAL A 196 0.80 36.42 29.87
CA VAL A 196 1.97 35.55 30.01
C VAL A 196 2.49 35.10 28.65
N THR A 197 1.59 34.57 27.81
CA THR A 197 1.98 34.04 26.51
C THR A 197 1.93 35.12 25.45
N THR A 198 3.07 35.41 24.83
CA THR A 198 3.14 36.26 23.65
C THR A 198 2.76 35.45 22.41
N MET A 199 1.75 35.90 21.67
CA MET A 199 1.37 35.29 20.40
C MET A 199 2.45 35.54 19.36
N LYS A 200 2.88 34.48 18.68
CA LYS A 200 4.00 34.50 17.72
C LYS A 200 3.54 33.98 16.37
N ALA A 201 4.21 34.41 15.30
CA ALA A 201 3.93 33.89 13.96
C ALA A 201 4.08 32.37 13.88
N GLN A 202 4.91 31.77 14.75
CA GLN A 202 5.02 30.32 14.94
C GLN A 202 3.65 29.63 15.10
N HIS A 203 2.73 30.20 15.86
CA HIS A 203 1.41 29.60 16.10
C HIS A 203 0.57 29.54 14.81
N ILE A 204 0.74 30.54 13.92
CA ILE A 204 0.10 30.56 12.61
C ILE A 204 0.74 29.52 11.69
N ILE A 205 2.06 29.39 11.71
CA ILE A 205 2.80 28.44 10.87
C ILE A 205 2.34 27.00 11.17
N GLU A 206 2.25 26.62 12.44
CA GLU A 206 1.80 25.28 12.85
C GLU A 206 0.36 25.00 12.40
N LEU A 207 -0.53 25.98 12.50
CA LEU A 207 -1.92 25.86 12.04
C LEU A 207 -2.00 25.76 10.50
N ARG A 208 -1.18 26.54 9.78
CA ARG A 208 -1.13 26.48 8.31
C ARG A 208 -0.65 25.12 7.83
N GLN A 209 0.38 24.56 8.45
CA GLN A 209 0.87 23.21 8.14
C GLN A 209 -0.22 22.15 8.32
N ALA A 210 -1.00 22.24 9.40
CA ALA A 210 -2.13 21.32 9.63
C ALA A 210 -3.24 21.48 8.58
N VAL A 211 -3.58 22.72 8.22
CA VAL A 211 -4.57 23.01 7.17
C VAL A 211 -4.09 22.51 5.81
N ASP A 212 -2.84 22.77 5.44
CA ASP A 212 -2.27 22.33 4.17
C ASP A 212 -2.21 20.80 4.07
N ALA A 213 -1.89 20.10 5.16
CA ALA A 213 -1.95 18.64 5.22
C ALA A 213 -3.37 18.12 4.92
N LEU A 214 -4.39 18.70 5.55
CA LEU A 214 -5.79 18.34 5.27
C LEU A 214 -6.16 18.62 3.82
N ARG A 215 -5.74 19.77 3.27
CA ARG A 215 -6.06 20.17 1.90
C ARG A 215 -5.53 19.19 0.89
N VAL A 216 -4.28 18.75 1.07
CA VAL A 216 -3.64 17.76 0.20
C VAL A 216 -4.41 16.43 0.24
N VAL A 217 -4.85 15.96 1.42
CA VAL A 217 -5.67 14.74 1.55
C VAL A 217 -7.05 14.88 0.90
N ALA A 218 -7.59 16.09 0.88
CA ALA A 218 -8.85 16.38 0.20
C ALA A 218 -8.70 16.59 -1.33
N GLY A 219 -7.49 16.42 -1.88
CA GLY A 219 -7.22 16.61 -3.31
C GLY A 219 -7.11 18.08 -3.74
N LEU A 220 -6.92 18.99 -2.78
CA LEU A 220 -6.74 20.42 -3.03
C LEU A 220 -5.25 20.77 -3.04
N ALA A 221 -4.90 21.81 -3.81
CA ALA A 221 -3.60 22.45 -3.70
C ALA A 221 -3.41 23.10 -2.30
N PRO A 222 -2.16 23.29 -1.85
CA PRO A 222 -1.86 24.10 -0.67
C PRO A 222 -2.59 25.44 -0.71
N ALA A 223 -2.98 25.95 0.46
CA ALA A 223 -3.73 27.18 0.54
C ALA A 223 -2.93 28.35 -0.05
N PRO A 224 -3.56 29.21 -0.88
CA PRO A 224 -2.92 30.40 -1.42
C PRO A 224 -2.88 31.49 -0.34
N TRP A 225 -1.97 31.35 0.62
CA TRP A 225 -1.77 32.30 1.71
C TRP A 225 -1.32 33.66 1.17
N THR A 226 -2.05 34.73 1.52
CA THR A 226 -1.74 36.11 1.08
C THR A 226 -0.36 36.57 1.58
N ASP A 227 0.01 36.15 2.79
CA ASP A 227 1.31 36.43 3.41
C ASP A 227 2.04 35.10 3.60
N PRO A 228 2.68 34.54 2.55
CA PRO A 228 3.13 33.14 2.54
C PRO A 228 4.37 32.89 3.39
N VAL A 229 5.18 33.91 3.67
CA VAL A 229 6.42 33.78 4.44
C VAL A 229 6.25 34.48 5.78
N LEU A 230 6.20 33.69 6.85
CA LEU A 230 6.14 34.17 8.23
C LEU A 230 7.43 33.81 8.95
N TRP A 231 8.05 34.79 9.60
CA TRP A 231 9.21 34.60 10.45
C TRP A 231 8.76 34.38 11.89
N PRO A 232 9.10 33.24 12.53
CA PRO A 232 8.48 32.79 13.77
C PRO A 232 8.39 33.81 14.91
N GLN A 233 9.40 34.68 15.06
CA GLN A 233 9.49 35.67 16.15
C GLN A 233 9.33 37.13 15.68
N ASP A 234 9.35 37.40 14.37
CA ASP A 234 9.44 38.77 13.85
C ASP A 234 8.18 39.22 13.11
N THR A 235 7.44 38.30 12.49
CA THR A 235 6.23 38.67 11.76
C THR A 235 5.09 38.97 12.72
N SER A 236 4.53 40.18 12.62
CA SER A 236 3.30 40.53 13.33
C SER A 236 2.12 39.75 12.75
N ILE A 237 1.34 39.12 13.63
CA ILE A 237 0.12 38.42 13.23
C ILE A 237 -0.93 39.45 12.83
N LYS A 238 -1.52 39.27 11.65
CA LYS A 238 -2.57 40.13 11.09
C LYS A 238 -3.90 39.40 11.08
N ALA A 239 -5.01 40.15 11.10
CA ALA A 239 -6.35 39.58 11.00
C ALA A 239 -6.51 38.64 9.79
N ILE A 240 -5.87 38.99 8.65
CA ILE A 240 -5.90 38.17 7.43
C ILE A 240 -5.38 36.74 7.65
N HIS A 241 -4.35 36.54 8.48
CA HIS A 241 -3.81 35.21 8.74
C HIS A 241 -4.85 34.28 9.38
N ILE A 242 -5.66 34.82 10.29
CA ILE A 242 -6.73 34.08 10.97
C ILE A 242 -7.91 33.84 10.02
N ILE A 243 -8.31 34.87 9.26
CA ILE A 243 -9.41 34.78 8.32
C ILE A 243 -9.14 33.68 7.29
N GLU A 244 -7.93 33.64 6.73
CA GLU A 244 -7.51 32.60 5.79
C GLU A 244 -7.49 31.21 6.44
N LEU A 245 -6.92 31.09 7.65
CA LEU A 245 -6.90 29.82 8.38
C LEU A 245 -8.32 29.26 8.58
N ARG A 246 -9.24 30.08 9.06
CA ARG A 246 -10.65 29.71 9.24
C ARG A 246 -11.29 29.31 7.91
N THR A 247 -11.12 30.14 6.88
CA THR A 247 -11.70 29.92 5.56
C THR A 247 -11.24 28.60 4.95
N TYR A 248 -9.93 28.35 4.92
CA TYR A 248 -9.37 27.16 4.30
C TYR A 248 -9.59 25.91 5.15
N LEU A 249 -9.62 26.02 6.48
CA LEU A 249 -9.96 24.92 7.38
C LEU A 249 -11.42 24.48 7.18
N GLU A 250 -12.39 25.40 7.20
CA GLU A 250 -13.79 25.02 7.03
C GLU A 250 -14.08 24.47 5.63
N ASN A 251 -13.42 25.01 4.59
CA ASN A 251 -13.52 24.49 3.23
C ASN A 251 -13.07 23.02 3.14
N VAL A 252 -11.92 22.69 3.75
CA VAL A 252 -11.39 21.32 3.68
C VAL A 252 -12.15 20.34 4.58
N VAL A 253 -12.58 20.80 5.76
CA VAL A 253 -13.41 20.03 6.69
C VAL A 253 -14.71 19.60 6.02
N ALA A 254 -15.38 20.53 5.32
CA ALA A 254 -16.61 20.23 4.58
C ALA A 254 -16.38 19.19 3.48
N LEU A 255 -15.28 19.31 2.73
CA LEU A 255 -14.94 18.38 1.65
C LEU A 255 -14.60 16.97 2.17
N LEU A 256 -14.01 16.87 3.36
CA LEU A 256 -13.72 15.61 4.03
C LEU A 256 -14.91 15.04 4.82
N GLY A 257 -16.06 15.71 4.80
CA GLY A 257 -17.30 15.25 5.44
C GLY A 257 -17.38 15.47 6.95
N TYR A 258 -16.50 16.30 7.53
CA TYR A 258 -16.58 16.68 8.94
C TYR A 258 -17.63 17.78 9.15
N SER A 259 -18.28 17.81 10.32
CA SER A 259 -19.27 18.83 10.66
C SER A 259 -18.63 20.20 10.86
N ALA A 260 -19.21 21.27 10.30
CA ALA A 260 -18.71 22.64 10.49
C ALA A 260 -18.67 23.07 11.97
N SER A 261 -17.85 24.07 12.29
CA SER A 261 -17.83 24.70 13.61
C SER A 261 -18.02 26.21 13.50
N SER A 262 -18.70 26.81 14.48
CA SER A 262 -18.85 28.26 14.59
C SER A 262 -17.72 28.85 15.43
N TYR A 263 -17.20 30.00 15.01
CA TYR A 263 -16.23 30.77 15.79
C TYR A 263 -16.96 31.73 16.74
N THR A 264 -16.54 31.78 18.01
CA THR A 264 -17.13 32.62 19.06
C THR A 264 -17.02 34.10 18.73
N ASP A 265 -15.90 34.50 18.10
CA ASP A 265 -15.66 35.87 17.65
C ASP A 265 -15.40 35.86 16.13
N PRO A 266 -16.46 35.97 15.29
CA PRO A 266 -16.33 35.90 13.84
C PRO A 266 -15.87 37.23 13.20
N GLY A 267 -16.02 38.36 13.91
CA GLY A 267 -15.71 39.69 13.39
C GLY A 267 -14.22 40.02 13.43
N LEU A 268 -13.54 39.84 12.30
CA LEU A 268 -12.14 40.24 12.12
C LEU A 268 -12.06 41.19 10.91
N SER A 269 -11.92 42.51 11.14
CA SER A 269 -11.59 43.47 10.07
C SER A 269 -10.24 44.15 10.33
N GLY A 270 -9.75 44.92 9.37
CA GLY A 270 -8.51 45.69 9.54
C GLY A 270 -8.60 46.61 10.77
N GLY A 271 -7.59 46.57 11.64
CA GLY A 271 -7.53 47.34 12.90
C GLY A 271 -7.93 46.59 14.18
N PHE A 272 -8.39 45.34 14.08
CA PHE A 272 -8.77 44.54 15.25
C PHE A 272 -7.56 43.97 16.02
N VAL A 273 -7.73 43.83 17.33
CA VAL A 273 -6.79 43.11 18.21
C VAL A 273 -7.07 41.61 18.11
N ILE A 274 -6.04 40.84 17.76
CA ILE A 274 -6.12 39.38 17.78
C ILE A 274 -6.18 38.91 19.22
N LYS A 275 -7.24 38.18 19.55
CA LYS A 275 -7.47 37.63 20.88
C LYS A 275 -6.97 36.19 20.92
N ARG A 276 -6.61 35.74 22.12
CA ARG A 276 -6.27 34.33 22.39
C ARG A 276 -7.28 33.36 21.76
N ILE A 277 -8.57 33.65 21.89
CA ILE A 277 -9.65 32.76 21.45
C ILE A 277 -9.56 32.43 19.96
N HIS A 278 -9.09 33.37 19.13
CA HIS A 278 -8.99 33.17 17.69
C HIS A 278 -8.03 32.03 17.29
N ILE A 279 -6.96 31.83 18.07
CA ILE A 279 -5.99 30.75 17.86
C ILE A 279 -6.39 29.49 18.62
N GLU A 280 -6.90 29.65 19.84
CA GLU A 280 -7.30 28.49 20.65
C GLU A 280 -8.42 27.69 19.98
N GLU A 281 -9.42 28.35 19.39
CA GLU A 281 -10.49 27.67 18.65
C GLU A 281 -9.95 26.89 17.44
N LEU A 282 -8.99 27.46 16.70
CA LEU A 282 -8.36 26.79 15.57
C LEU A 282 -7.53 25.58 16.03
N ARG A 283 -6.76 25.70 17.13
CA ARG A 283 -5.99 24.59 17.71
C ARG A 283 -6.92 23.48 18.19
N GLN A 284 -7.97 23.81 18.92
CA GLN A 284 -8.98 22.85 19.38
C GLN A 284 -9.64 22.15 18.20
N ARG A 285 -9.91 22.90 17.12
CA ARG A 285 -10.47 22.34 15.90
C ARG A 285 -9.54 21.31 15.25
N ILE A 286 -8.25 21.63 15.12
CA ILE A 286 -7.24 20.69 14.60
C ILE A 286 -7.10 19.45 15.51
N ARG A 287 -7.08 19.63 16.84
CA ARG A 287 -7.06 18.52 17.81
C ARG A 287 -8.25 17.59 17.64
N ALA A 288 -9.46 18.14 17.50
CA ALA A 288 -10.67 17.35 17.32
C ALA A 288 -10.65 16.53 16.01
N LEU A 289 -10.07 17.08 14.94
CA LEU A 289 -9.90 16.36 13.67
C LEU A 289 -8.83 15.25 13.75
N ALA A 290 -7.87 15.37 14.67
CA ALA A 290 -6.81 14.40 14.88
C ALA A 290 -7.26 13.15 15.65
N GLY A 291 -8.41 13.18 16.34
CA GLY A 291 -8.92 12.07 17.17
C GLY A 291 -8.05 11.80 18.39
#